data_AF-A0A1J5PT20-F1
#
_entry.id   AF-A0A1J5PT20-F1
#
_cell.length_a   1.000
_cell.length_b   1.000
_cell.length_c   1.000
_cell.angle_alpha   90.00
_cell.angle_beta   90.00
_cell.angle_gamma   90.00
#
_symmetry.space_group_name_H-M   'P 1'
#
loop_
_entity.id
_entity.type
_entity.pdbx_description
1 polymer ?
#
loop_
_entity_poly.entity_id
_entity_poly.type
_entity_poly.pdbx_seq_one_letter_code
_entity_poly.pdbx_strand_id
1 'polypeptide(L)'
;MVPVSGYQSLGQARLYADGHFHTPDGRARFAAVAYQPLAEPRVSAYPFSLNTGRLRDQWHGMSRTGTLGRLFGHVPEPVLQMHPQDMRRRGFAEGDLVRVSSKRGTLLVPVQASDELALTQVFMAMHWGSEVLSGQGADGQPLAGVNALTTSAYCPSSKQPEFKHAAVKVEKADLPWTLLALAWLAPESAHTSRAQLVALMPQLAFATCVPFGRERSGLLFRAAHSQPPAEGLLCQVEAALGLDGQHILRYSDTQRGQRRALNLLRDSGQTRLEGFMLAGDTSAQAWITTLLKESLPAQQFGQALLAAGATPPVPVVTKGQQVCTCFNVTDLAIHQFLSLCDAAEPDRLAAMQASLQCGTHCGSCMPQLQRLVRQVPVALVA
;
A
#
# COMPACT_ATOMS: atom_id res chain seq x y z
N MET A 1 30.73 16.14 14.27
CA MET A 1 30.76 17.61 14.45
C MET A 1 32.13 18.09 14.02
N VAL A 2 32.18 18.95 13.01
CA VAL A 2 33.41 19.68 12.67
C VAL A 2 33.69 20.62 13.84
N PRO A 3 34.85 20.54 14.52
CA PRO A 3 35.24 21.59 15.44
C PRO A 3 35.61 22.80 14.59
N VAL A 4 34.68 23.74 14.45
CA VAL A 4 34.96 25.03 13.84
C VAL A 4 35.79 25.80 14.87
N SER A 5 37.10 25.96 14.62
CA SER A 5 37.91 26.85 15.44
C SER A 5 37.53 28.29 15.11
N GLY A 6 36.65 28.87 15.94
CA GLY A 6 36.11 30.21 15.77
C GLY A 6 34.81 30.23 14.99
N TYR A 7 33.83 31.01 15.46
CA TYR A 7 32.61 31.29 14.70
C TYR A 7 32.99 32.04 13.42
N GLN A 8 33.14 31.35 12.30
CA GLN A 8 33.21 31.99 10.99
C GLN A 8 31.85 32.64 10.71
N SER A 9 31.83 33.96 10.59
CA SER A 9 30.62 34.75 10.32
C SER A 9 30.07 34.56 8.90
N LEU A 10 30.84 33.94 8.01
CA LEU A 10 30.49 33.64 6.63
C LEU A 10 30.67 32.12 6.41
N GLY A 11 29.59 31.45 5.99
CA GLY A 11 29.64 30.02 5.66
C GLY A 11 30.52 29.75 4.44
N GLN A 12 31.14 28.57 4.39
CA GLN A 12 31.97 28.16 3.26
C GLN A 12 31.14 27.41 2.21
N ALA A 13 31.21 27.82 0.95
CA ALA A 13 30.41 27.23 -0.14
C ALA A 13 30.82 25.78 -0.48
N ARG A 14 32.10 25.43 -0.30
CA ARG A 14 32.65 24.09 -0.55
C ARG A 14 33.71 23.77 0.48
N LEU A 15 33.65 22.57 1.07
CA LEU A 15 34.70 22.06 1.96
C LEU A 15 35.88 21.54 1.13
N TYR A 16 37.07 21.55 1.73
CA TYR A 16 38.31 20.94 1.21
C TYR A 16 38.78 21.48 -0.16
N ALA A 17 38.38 22.70 -0.53
CA ALA A 17 38.81 23.34 -1.79
C ALA A 17 40.32 23.65 -1.83
N ASP A 18 40.95 23.70 -0.67
CA ASP A 18 42.39 23.84 -0.43
C ASP A 18 43.14 22.50 -0.42
N GLY A 19 42.44 21.38 -0.60
CA GLY A 19 43.01 20.04 -0.53
C GLY A 19 43.37 19.58 0.88
N HIS A 20 42.94 20.30 1.92
CA HIS A 20 43.23 19.95 3.31
C HIS A 20 42.07 19.16 3.94
N PHE A 21 42.25 17.86 4.12
CA PHE A 21 41.23 16.96 4.68
C PHE A 21 41.35 16.84 6.21
N HIS A 22 40.25 16.50 6.89
CA HIS A 22 40.24 16.23 8.34
C HIS A 22 40.92 14.91 8.71
N THR A 23 42.23 14.87 8.50
CA THR A 23 43.15 13.78 8.83
C THR A 23 44.40 14.39 9.45
N PRO A 24 45.14 13.67 10.32
CA PRO A 24 46.34 14.20 10.97
C PRO A 24 47.38 14.83 10.03
N ASP A 25 47.47 14.36 8.78
CA ASP A 25 48.42 14.81 7.75
C ASP A 25 47.78 15.70 6.67
N GLY A 26 46.48 16.03 6.81
CA GLY A 26 45.77 16.88 5.86
C GLY A 26 45.43 16.22 4.52
N ARG A 27 45.72 14.92 4.33
CA ARG A 27 45.55 14.22 3.04
C ARG A 27 44.35 13.28 3.04
N ALA A 28 43.64 13.19 1.91
CA ALA A 28 42.61 12.18 1.74
C ALA A 28 43.20 10.76 1.83
N ARG A 29 42.47 9.84 2.48
CA ARG A 29 42.88 8.44 2.64
C ARG A 29 42.06 7.54 1.73
N PHE A 30 42.70 6.85 0.81
CA PHE A 30 42.06 5.80 0.02
C PHE A 30 41.82 4.56 0.89
N ALA A 31 40.65 3.96 0.75
CA ALA A 31 40.29 2.72 1.43
C ALA A 31 40.15 1.58 0.41
N ALA A 32 41.12 0.67 0.38
CA ALA A 32 41.08 -0.53 -0.44
C ALA A 32 40.43 -1.68 0.36
N VAL A 33 39.10 -1.68 0.43
CA VAL A 33 38.34 -2.67 1.20
C VAL A 33 38.06 -3.90 0.35
N ALA A 34 38.36 -5.09 0.87
CA ALA A 34 38.02 -6.35 0.22
C ALA A 34 36.49 -6.55 0.19
N TYR A 35 35.99 -7.15 -0.90
CA TYR A 35 34.59 -7.52 -1.00
C TYR A 35 34.18 -8.47 0.14
N GLN A 36 33.02 -8.23 0.72
CA GLN A 36 32.40 -9.10 1.71
C GLN A 36 31.06 -9.60 1.14
N PRO A 37 30.78 -10.91 1.17
CA PRO A 37 29.50 -11.43 0.76
C PRO A 37 28.40 -11.02 1.75
N LEU A 38 27.15 -11.24 1.34
CA LEU A 38 25.97 -11.06 2.19
C LEU A 38 26.11 -11.86 3.49
N ALA A 39 25.70 -11.29 4.62
CA ALA A 39 25.72 -11.99 5.90
C ALA A 39 24.76 -13.20 5.91
N GLU A 40 23.66 -13.10 5.15
CA GLU A 40 22.69 -14.18 4.97
C GLU A 40 22.43 -14.41 3.47
N PRO A 41 23.25 -15.22 2.77
CA PRO A 41 22.98 -15.54 1.38
C PRO A 41 21.69 -16.37 1.25
N ARG A 42 21.07 -16.30 0.07
CA ARG A 42 19.93 -17.15 -0.28
C ARG A 42 20.33 -18.63 -0.26
N VAL A 43 19.40 -19.47 0.13
CA VAL A 43 19.54 -20.93 0.16
C VAL A 43 18.29 -21.58 -0.42
N SER A 44 18.32 -22.89 -0.71
CA SER A 44 17.16 -23.61 -1.26
C SER A 44 15.89 -23.43 -0.42
N ALA A 45 16.01 -23.41 0.91
CA ALA A 45 14.90 -23.17 1.83
C ALA A 45 14.35 -21.73 1.79
N TYR A 46 15.18 -20.75 1.41
CA TYR A 46 14.86 -19.32 1.35
C TYR A 46 15.39 -18.72 0.03
N PRO A 47 14.74 -19.02 -1.11
CA PRO A 47 15.32 -18.82 -2.43
C PRO A 47 15.23 -17.38 -2.96
N PHE A 48 14.55 -16.47 -2.26
CA PHE A 48 14.39 -15.07 -2.68
C PHE A 48 15.23 -14.11 -1.87
N SER A 49 15.71 -13.05 -2.53
CA SER A 49 16.32 -11.88 -1.88
C SER A 49 15.23 -10.86 -1.62
N LEU A 50 14.84 -10.65 -0.37
CA LEU A 50 13.98 -9.54 0.02
C LEU A 50 14.81 -8.26 0.12
N ASN A 51 14.50 -7.29 -0.75
CA ASN A 51 14.96 -5.92 -0.60
C ASN A 51 13.87 -5.08 0.08
N THR A 52 14.27 -4.09 0.87
CA THR A 52 13.36 -3.13 1.50
C THR A 52 13.66 -1.72 1.05
N GLY A 53 12.65 -0.88 0.98
CA GLY A 53 12.80 0.50 0.55
C GLY A 53 11.77 1.44 1.15
N ARG A 54 11.75 2.66 0.64
CA ARG A 54 10.83 3.70 1.09
C ARG A 54 9.74 3.92 0.05
N LEU A 55 8.53 4.18 0.53
CA LEU A 55 7.49 4.80 -0.27
C LEU A 55 7.69 6.31 -0.23
N ARG A 56 7.46 6.96 -1.36
CA ARG A 56 7.53 8.43 -1.48
C ARG A 56 6.67 9.12 -0.42
N ASP A 57 5.42 8.67 -0.28
CA ASP A 57 4.39 9.37 0.51
C ASP A 57 4.47 9.10 2.01
N GLN A 58 5.34 8.16 2.41
CA GLN A 58 5.42 7.70 3.78
C GLN A 58 6.76 8.06 4.39
N TRP A 59 6.72 8.45 5.66
CA TRP A 59 7.90 8.93 6.39
C TRP A 59 8.21 7.97 7.54
N HIS A 60 9.36 7.29 7.45
CA HIS A 60 9.83 6.31 8.44
C HIS A 60 8.72 5.34 8.90
N GLY A 61 8.49 5.18 10.20
CA GLY A 61 7.47 4.27 10.74
C GLY A 61 6.03 4.75 10.57
N MET A 62 5.78 5.79 9.76
CA MET A 62 4.44 6.32 9.50
C MET A 62 3.69 6.89 10.70
N SER A 63 4.37 7.22 11.81
CA SER A 63 3.72 7.75 13.02
C SER A 63 2.94 9.06 12.80
N ARG A 64 3.24 9.80 11.73
CA ARG A 64 2.46 10.99 11.28
C ARG A 64 1.83 10.80 9.91
N THR A 65 2.59 10.27 8.95
CA THR A 65 2.12 10.13 7.56
C THR A 65 1.09 9.00 7.41
N GLY A 66 1.16 7.98 8.27
CA GLY A 66 0.23 6.85 8.32
C GLY A 66 -1.15 7.18 8.89
N THR A 67 -1.38 8.41 9.38
CA THR A 67 -2.70 8.87 9.84
C THR A 67 -3.44 9.68 8.78
N LEU A 68 -2.79 10.00 7.65
CA LEU A 68 -3.34 10.86 6.60
C LEU A 68 -3.73 10.01 5.38
N GLY A 69 -5.03 9.78 5.19
CA GLY A 69 -5.55 8.95 4.10
C GLY A 69 -5.06 9.36 2.71
N ARG A 70 -4.80 10.65 2.47
CA ARG A 70 -4.31 11.15 1.18
C ARG A 70 -2.93 10.58 0.80
N LEU A 71 -2.12 10.18 1.78
CA LEU A 71 -0.77 9.64 1.58
C LEU A 71 -0.77 8.13 1.26
N PHE A 72 -1.96 7.52 1.23
CA PHE A 72 -2.20 6.15 0.76
C PHE A 72 -2.71 6.13 -0.68
N GLY A 73 -2.80 7.29 -1.36
CA GLY A 73 -3.37 7.37 -2.71
C GLY A 73 -2.59 6.60 -3.77
N HIS A 74 -1.26 6.58 -3.69
CA HIS A 74 -0.41 5.88 -4.66
C HIS A 74 -0.18 4.40 -4.30
N VAL A 75 0.12 4.12 -3.02
CA VAL A 75 0.26 2.75 -2.52
C VAL A 75 -0.70 2.58 -1.34
N PRO A 76 -1.89 2.00 -1.58
CA PRO A 76 -2.97 2.00 -0.60
C PRO A 76 -2.80 0.97 0.50
N GLU A 77 -2.11 -0.14 0.22
CA GLU A 77 -2.01 -1.29 1.12
C GLU A 77 -0.60 -1.91 1.03
N PRO A 78 -0.13 -2.65 2.05
CA PRO A 78 1.11 -3.41 1.97
C PRO A 78 1.01 -4.51 0.91
N VAL A 79 2.04 -4.63 0.08
CA VAL A 79 2.16 -5.68 -0.94
C VAL A 79 3.60 -6.21 -1.00
N LEU A 80 3.75 -7.47 -1.41
CA LEU A 80 5.03 -8.01 -1.86
C LEU A 80 5.13 -7.85 -3.37
N GLN A 81 6.06 -7.02 -3.83
CA GLN A 81 6.35 -6.93 -5.26
C GLN A 81 7.22 -8.12 -5.68
N MET A 82 6.84 -8.76 -6.79
CA MET A 82 7.51 -9.93 -7.35
C MET A 82 7.50 -9.88 -8.88
N HIS A 83 8.57 -10.39 -9.51
CA HIS A 83 8.62 -10.48 -10.96
C HIS A 83 7.51 -11.39 -11.53
N PRO A 84 6.79 -11.00 -12.62
CA PRO A 84 5.67 -11.77 -13.16
C PRO A 84 6.00 -13.23 -13.51
N GLN A 85 7.23 -13.52 -13.94
CA GLN A 85 7.66 -14.87 -14.24
C GLN A 85 7.79 -15.76 -12.99
N ASP A 86 8.21 -15.19 -11.85
CA ASP A 86 8.29 -15.94 -10.60
C ASP A 86 6.90 -16.20 -10.02
N MET A 87 5.98 -15.23 -10.17
CA MET A 87 4.56 -15.43 -9.86
C MET A 87 3.96 -16.57 -10.70
N ARG A 88 4.16 -16.56 -12.02
CA ARG A 88 3.67 -17.63 -12.91
C ARG A 88 4.22 -19.01 -12.53
N ARG A 89 5.52 -19.11 -12.27
CA ARG A 89 6.17 -20.37 -11.83
C ARG A 89 5.58 -20.93 -10.53
N ARG A 90 5.00 -20.07 -9.69
CA ARG A 90 4.39 -20.43 -8.41
C ARG A 90 2.86 -20.48 -8.44
N GLY A 91 2.24 -20.20 -9.59
CA GLY A 91 0.79 -20.16 -9.73
C GLY A 91 0.13 -19.02 -8.94
N PHE A 92 0.84 -17.89 -8.75
CA PHE A 92 0.30 -16.71 -8.08
C PHE A 92 -0.40 -15.78 -9.07
N ALA A 93 -1.59 -15.31 -8.70
CA ALA A 93 -2.29 -14.20 -9.36
C ALA A 93 -2.04 -12.88 -8.63
N GLU A 94 -2.26 -11.76 -9.32
CA GLU A 94 -2.25 -10.43 -8.68
C GLU A 94 -3.25 -10.38 -7.51
N GLY A 95 -2.80 -9.91 -6.36
CA GLY A 95 -3.64 -9.81 -5.16
C GLY A 95 -3.78 -11.11 -4.36
N ASP A 96 -3.24 -12.25 -4.82
CA ASP A 96 -3.18 -13.46 -4.01
C ASP A 96 -2.44 -13.20 -2.70
N LEU A 97 -2.97 -13.72 -1.60
CA LEU A 97 -2.27 -13.65 -0.33
C LEU A 97 -1.13 -14.66 -0.30
N VAL A 98 0.08 -14.18 0.02
CA VAL A 98 1.29 -15.00 0.12
C VAL A 98 1.90 -14.91 1.51
N ARG A 99 2.41 -16.04 1.97
CA ARG A 99 3.23 -16.19 3.17
C ARG A 99 4.69 -15.92 2.81
N VAL A 100 5.27 -14.89 3.43
CA VAL A 100 6.67 -14.50 3.29
C VAL A 100 7.40 -14.85 4.57
N SER A 101 8.29 -15.84 4.52
CA SER A 101 8.98 -16.37 5.70
C SER A 101 10.48 -16.19 5.58
N SER A 102 11.12 -15.74 6.65
CA SER A 102 12.58 -15.80 6.83
C SER A 102 12.93 -16.79 7.96
N LYS A 103 14.19 -16.83 8.39
CA LYS A 103 14.58 -17.59 9.60
C LYS A 103 13.99 -17.03 10.89
N ARG A 104 13.50 -15.78 10.87
CA ARG A 104 13.12 -15.03 12.08
C ARG A 104 11.61 -14.86 12.25
N GLY A 105 10.88 -14.78 11.14
CA GLY A 105 9.47 -14.44 11.18
C GLY A 105 8.77 -14.73 9.88
N THR A 106 7.45 -14.57 9.92
CA THR A 106 6.57 -14.80 8.77
C THR A 106 5.53 -13.69 8.71
N LEU A 107 5.31 -13.15 7.51
CA LEU A 107 4.24 -12.19 7.23
C LEU A 107 3.30 -12.75 6.17
N LEU A 108 2.07 -12.27 6.17
CA LEU A 108 1.09 -12.51 5.13
C LEU A 108 0.79 -11.19 4.44
N VAL A 109 0.90 -11.15 3.11
CA VAL A 109 0.63 -9.94 2.32
C VAL A 109 0.13 -10.32 0.93
N PRO A 110 -0.68 -9.48 0.27
CA PRO A 110 -0.97 -9.64 -1.14
C PRO A 110 0.31 -9.55 -1.99
N VAL A 111 0.41 -10.36 -3.04
CA VAL A 111 1.48 -10.26 -4.04
C VAL A 111 1.06 -9.31 -5.18
N GLN A 112 2.03 -8.53 -5.66
CA GLN A 112 1.88 -7.63 -6.80
C GLN A 112 2.99 -7.88 -7.83
N ALA A 113 2.61 -7.95 -9.10
CA ALA A 113 3.53 -8.07 -10.21
C ALA A 113 4.34 -6.78 -10.38
N SER A 114 5.66 -6.92 -10.56
CA SER A 114 6.56 -5.82 -10.92
C SER A 114 7.65 -6.31 -11.86
N ASP A 115 7.64 -5.82 -13.10
CA ASP A 115 8.66 -6.08 -14.12
C ASP A 115 9.96 -5.29 -13.90
N GLU A 116 9.95 -4.35 -12.94
CA GLU A 116 11.14 -3.61 -12.50
C GLU A 116 12.07 -4.45 -11.61
N LEU A 117 11.58 -5.59 -11.10
CA LEU A 117 12.36 -6.50 -10.26
C LEU A 117 13.04 -7.60 -11.08
N ALA A 118 14.29 -7.91 -10.75
CA ALA A 118 14.95 -9.08 -11.31
C ALA A 118 14.33 -10.38 -10.77
N LEU A 119 14.49 -11.47 -11.53
CA LEU A 119 14.10 -12.80 -11.07
C LEU A 119 14.73 -13.13 -9.71
N THR A 120 13.96 -13.81 -8.88
CA THR A 120 14.32 -14.25 -7.53
C THR A 120 14.67 -13.12 -6.55
N GLN A 121 14.26 -11.90 -6.87
CA GLN A 121 14.22 -10.75 -5.96
C GLN A 121 12.77 -10.38 -5.68
N VAL A 122 12.51 -9.95 -4.44
CA VAL A 122 11.22 -9.44 -4.02
C VAL A 122 11.42 -8.14 -3.25
N PHE A 123 10.41 -7.27 -3.29
CA PHE A 123 10.47 -5.98 -2.62
C PHE A 123 9.25 -5.77 -1.72
N MET A 124 9.50 -5.21 -0.55
CA MET A 124 8.45 -4.69 0.33
C MET A 124 8.93 -3.40 1.00
N ALA A 125 8.06 -2.39 1.04
CA ALA A 125 8.43 -1.13 1.66
C ALA A 125 8.55 -1.25 3.18
N MET A 126 9.60 -0.67 3.77
CA MET A 126 9.94 -0.79 5.19
C MET A 126 8.90 -0.18 6.15
N HIS A 127 7.97 0.62 5.61
CA HIS A 127 7.04 1.44 6.39
C HIS A 127 5.99 0.60 7.13
N TRP A 128 5.66 -0.58 6.60
CA TRP A 128 4.56 -1.41 7.10
C TRP A 128 4.94 -2.08 8.41
N GLY A 129 4.62 -1.42 9.53
CA GLY A 129 4.77 -1.91 10.90
C GLY A 129 3.49 -2.51 11.48
N SER A 130 3.53 -2.85 12.77
CA SER A 130 2.41 -3.46 13.53
C SER A 130 1.15 -2.60 13.58
N GLU A 131 1.25 -1.28 13.41
CA GLU A 131 0.07 -0.40 13.35
C GLU A 131 -0.75 -0.51 12.05
N VAL A 132 -0.24 -1.23 11.05
CA VAL A 132 -0.86 -1.31 9.71
C VAL A 132 -1.00 -2.75 9.24
N LEU A 133 -0.05 -3.62 9.57
CA LEU A 133 0.02 -4.99 9.09
C LEU A 133 0.03 -5.96 10.26
N SER A 134 -0.90 -6.92 10.24
CA SER A 134 -0.97 -7.98 11.23
C SER A 134 0.22 -8.94 11.12
N GLY A 135 0.54 -9.60 12.21
CA GLY A 135 1.48 -10.71 12.25
C GLY A 135 1.74 -11.07 13.69
N GLN A 136 2.01 -12.33 13.98
CA GLN A 136 2.35 -12.78 15.33
C GLN A 136 3.71 -13.47 15.35
N GLY A 137 4.50 -13.13 16.37
CA GLY A 137 5.70 -13.87 16.74
C GLY A 137 5.35 -15.24 17.32
N ALA A 138 6.36 -16.07 17.53
CA ALA A 138 6.19 -17.39 18.15
C ALA A 138 5.67 -17.31 19.60
N ASP A 139 5.83 -16.16 20.24
CA ASP A 139 5.36 -15.79 21.58
C ASP A 139 3.94 -15.17 21.59
N GLY A 140 3.28 -15.11 20.42
CA GLY A 140 1.96 -14.49 20.25
C GLY A 140 1.95 -12.96 20.24
N GLN A 141 3.13 -12.31 20.31
CA GLN A 141 3.21 -10.84 20.27
C GLN A 141 3.08 -10.31 18.83
N PRO A 142 2.56 -9.09 18.63
CA PRO A 142 2.52 -8.47 17.30
C PRO A 142 3.91 -8.37 16.67
N LEU A 143 4.05 -8.83 15.42
CA LEU A 143 5.30 -8.68 14.68
C LEU A 143 5.60 -7.21 14.37
N ALA A 144 6.89 -6.87 14.34
CA ALA A 144 7.38 -5.53 13.97
C ALA A 144 7.23 -5.21 12.46
N GLY A 145 6.21 -5.77 11.80
CA GLY A 145 5.97 -5.65 10.37
C GLY A 145 7.14 -6.17 9.53
N VAL A 146 7.50 -5.46 8.46
CA VAL A 146 8.54 -5.90 7.49
C VAL A 146 9.87 -6.20 8.16
N ASN A 147 10.24 -5.46 9.20
CA ASN A 147 11.50 -5.66 9.92
C ASN A 147 11.56 -7.01 10.66
N ALA A 148 10.43 -7.69 10.89
CA ALA A 148 10.45 -9.05 11.42
C ALA A 148 11.10 -10.06 10.46
N LEU A 149 11.23 -9.72 9.17
CA LEU A 149 11.87 -10.57 8.17
C LEU A 149 13.37 -10.32 8.06
N THR A 150 13.88 -9.16 8.50
CA THR A 150 15.26 -8.72 8.24
C THR A 150 16.27 -9.27 9.23
N THR A 151 17.54 -9.37 8.81
CA THR A 151 18.63 -9.88 9.65
C THR A 151 19.07 -8.87 10.71
N SER A 152 19.56 -9.37 11.85
CA SER A 152 20.22 -8.56 12.88
C SER A 152 21.70 -8.30 12.59
N ALA A 153 22.22 -8.80 11.46
CA ALA A 153 23.58 -8.52 11.02
C ALA A 153 23.79 -7.01 10.80
N TYR A 154 24.95 -6.52 11.23
CA TYR A 154 25.34 -5.12 11.10
C TYR A 154 26.84 -4.99 10.89
N CYS A 155 27.26 -3.87 10.28
CA CYS A 155 28.67 -3.54 10.10
C CYS A 155 29.35 -3.30 11.47
N PRO A 156 30.41 -4.06 11.83
CA PRO A 156 31.04 -3.92 13.15
C PRO A 156 31.58 -2.52 13.46
N SER A 157 31.97 -1.76 12.43
CA SER A 157 32.52 -0.40 12.59
C SER A 157 31.43 0.68 12.68
N SER A 158 30.47 0.69 11.75
CA SER A 158 29.43 1.75 11.69
C SER A 158 28.17 1.42 12.49
N LYS A 159 28.01 0.15 12.90
CA LYS A 159 26.78 -0.39 13.51
C LYS A 159 25.54 -0.26 12.62
N GLN A 160 25.72 -0.10 11.31
CA GLN A 160 24.62 -0.04 10.35
C GLN A 160 24.12 -1.45 10.00
N PRO A 161 22.82 -1.72 10.09
CA PRO A 161 22.23 -3.04 9.82
C PRO A 161 22.10 -3.35 8.31
N GLU A 162 22.13 -4.64 7.96
CA GLU A 162 21.99 -5.15 6.59
C GLU A 162 20.50 -5.25 6.17
N PHE A 163 19.78 -4.12 6.11
CA PHE A 163 18.34 -4.13 5.78
C PHE A 163 18.00 -4.28 4.28
N LYS A 164 19.00 -4.21 3.39
CA LYS A 164 18.80 -4.32 1.94
C LYS A 164 18.87 -5.76 1.42
N HIS A 165 18.97 -6.72 2.33
CA HIS A 165 18.90 -8.13 2.02
C HIS A 165 18.32 -8.94 3.18
N ALA A 166 17.41 -9.85 2.87
CA ALA A 166 17.07 -10.98 3.73
C ALA A 166 16.71 -12.17 2.83
N ALA A 167 17.16 -13.37 3.20
CA ALA A 167 16.76 -14.57 2.49
C ALA A 167 15.33 -14.96 2.91
N VAL A 168 14.41 -15.04 1.95
CA VAL A 168 13.00 -15.37 2.22
C VAL A 168 12.45 -16.47 1.32
N LYS A 169 11.42 -17.14 1.83
CA LYS A 169 10.56 -18.09 1.12
C LYS A 169 9.19 -17.43 0.91
N VAL A 170 8.59 -17.65 -0.25
CA VAL A 170 7.27 -17.09 -0.60
C VAL A 170 6.34 -18.22 -1.03
N GLU A 171 5.22 -18.39 -0.33
CA GLU A 171 4.27 -19.49 -0.54
C GLU A 171 2.84 -18.95 -0.61
N LYS A 172 1.93 -19.64 -1.32
CA LYS A 172 0.51 -19.27 -1.30
C LYS A 172 -0.04 -19.46 0.11
N ALA A 173 -0.86 -18.53 0.58
CA ALA A 173 -1.61 -18.67 1.82
C ALA A 173 -3.05 -19.09 1.50
N ASP A 174 -3.45 -20.26 1.99
CA ASP A 174 -4.83 -20.73 1.86
C ASP A 174 -5.68 -20.20 3.00
N LEU A 175 -6.28 -19.01 2.77
CA LEU A 175 -7.19 -18.35 3.69
C LEU A 175 -8.49 -18.02 2.92
N PRO A 176 -9.40 -18.99 2.78
CA PRO A 176 -10.57 -18.86 1.91
C PRO A 176 -11.60 -17.85 2.44
N TRP A 177 -11.60 -17.58 3.74
CA TRP A 177 -12.47 -16.57 4.32
C TRP A 177 -11.79 -15.21 4.26
N THR A 178 -12.42 -14.25 3.59
CA THR A 178 -11.91 -12.88 3.44
C THR A 178 -12.89 -11.85 3.98
N LEU A 179 -12.37 -10.69 4.38
CA LEU A 179 -13.14 -9.54 4.81
C LEU A 179 -12.56 -8.27 4.19
N LEU A 180 -13.46 -7.39 3.74
CA LEU A 180 -13.16 -6.01 3.39
C LEU A 180 -14.22 -5.10 3.99
N ALA A 181 -13.80 -4.13 4.77
CA ALA A 181 -14.65 -3.10 5.33
C ALA A 181 -14.08 -1.72 5.10
N LEU A 182 -14.90 -0.79 4.61
CA LEU A 182 -14.54 0.61 4.46
C LEU A 182 -15.63 1.47 5.10
N ALA A 183 -15.26 2.51 5.83
CA ALA A 183 -16.23 3.50 6.29
C ALA A 183 -15.63 4.90 6.25
N TRP A 184 -16.47 5.88 5.89
CA TRP A 184 -16.22 7.27 6.19
C TRP A 184 -16.53 7.53 7.66
N LEU A 185 -15.62 8.21 8.35
CA LEU A 185 -15.70 8.48 9.78
C LEU A 185 -15.62 9.97 10.04
N ALA A 186 -16.20 10.39 11.17
CA ALA A 186 -15.97 11.73 11.67
C ALA A 186 -14.48 11.90 12.01
N PRO A 187 -13.85 13.04 11.68
CA PRO A 187 -12.41 13.25 11.92
C PRO A 187 -11.98 12.99 13.38
N GLU A 188 -12.84 13.30 14.34
CA GLU A 188 -12.63 13.11 15.77
C GLU A 188 -12.67 11.65 16.22
N SER A 189 -13.39 10.76 15.50
CA SER A 189 -13.51 9.34 15.86
C SER A 189 -12.55 8.45 15.07
N ALA A 190 -12.06 8.90 13.91
CA ALA A 190 -11.23 8.10 13.01
C ALA A 190 -9.98 7.50 13.68
N HIS A 191 -9.32 8.23 14.58
CA HIS A 191 -8.17 7.71 15.31
C HIS A 191 -8.54 6.58 16.28
N THR A 192 -9.60 6.77 17.06
CA THR A 192 -10.12 5.78 18.01
C THR A 192 -10.58 4.51 17.29
N SER A 193 -11.33 4.66 16.19
CA SER A 193 -11.75 3.54 15.33
C SER A 193 -10.56 2.77 14.80
N ARG A 194 -9.50 3.45 14.34
CA ARG A 194 -8.26 2.80 13.88
C ARG A 194 -7.60 2.01 15.01
N ALA A 195 -7.47 2.59 16.19
CA ALA A 195 -6.87 1.92 17.34
C ALA A 195 -7.64 0.65 17.75
N GLN A 196 -8.98 0.73 17.74
CA GLN A 196 -9.85 -0.43 17.99
C GLN A 196 -9.63 -1.53 16.95
N LEU A 197 -9.65 -1.21 15.66
CA LEU A 197 -9.40 -2.18 14.59
C LEU A 197 -8.02 -2.81 14.68
N VAL A 198 -6.98 -2.02 14.95
CA VAL A 198 -5.60 -2.52 15.13
C VAL A 198 -5.51 -3.51 16.29
N ALA A 199 -6.23 -3.28 17.39
CA ALA A 199 -6.27 -4.21 18.53
C ALA A 199 -6.94 -5.56 18.19
N LEU A 200 -7.81 -5.60 17.18
CA LEU A 200 -8.46 -6.82 16.71
C LEU A 200 -7.61 -7.62 15.72
N MET A 201 -6.67 -6.97 15.02
CA MET A 201 -5.87 -7.58 13.95
C MET A 201 -5.14 -8.88 14.37
N PRO A 202 -4.59 -9.01 15.59
CA PRO A 202 -3.95 -10.27 16.00
C PRO A 202 -4.90 -11.47 16.00
N GLN A 203 -6.21 -11.28 16.14
CA GLN A 203 -7.18 -12.39 16.15
C GLN A 203 -7.44 -12.97 14.76
N LEU A 204 -6.85 -12.39 13.72
CA LEU A 204 -7.01 -12.78 12.33
C LEU A 204 -5.66 -13.27 11.78
N ALA A 205 -5.70 -14.20 10.82
CA ALA A 205 -4.46 -14.74 10.26
C ALA A 205 -3.74 -13.70 9.41
N PHE A 206 -4.52 -12.88 8.70
CA PHE A 206 -4.07 -11.68 8.03
C PHE A 206 -5.07 -10.56 8.30
N ALA A 207 -4.58 -9.37 8.58
CA ALA A 207 -5.34 -8.15 8.59
C ALA A 207 -4.46 -6.93 8.24
N THR A 208 -5.09 -5.91 7.68
CA THR A 208 -4.51 -4.58 7.48
C THR A 208 -5.52 -3.51 7.85
N CYS A 209 -5.02 -2.38 8.38
CA CYS A 209 -5.85 -1.21 8.68
C CYS A 209 -5.14 0.05 8.21
N VAL A 210 -5.69 0.71 7.19
CA VAL A 210 -5.11 1.91 6.56
C VAL A 210 -6.16 3.01 6.42
N PRO A 211 -5.80 4.29 6.61
CA PRO A 211 -6.70 5.38 6.29
C PRO A 211 -6.79 5.58 4.76
N PHE A 212 -7.91 6.15 4.31
CA PHE A 212 -8.09 6.62 2.95
C PHE A 212 -8.87 7.94 2.92
N GLY A 213 -8.89 8.58 1.75
CA GLY A 213 -9.60 9.84 1.53
C GLY A 213 -8.71 11.08 1.62
N ARG A 214 -9.19 12.19 1.05
CA ARG A 214 -8.46 13.45 0.93
C ARG A 214 -9.15 14.57 1.70
N GLU A 215 -10.41 14.85 1.36
CA GLU A 215 -11.27 15.82 2.05
C GLU A 215 -12.02 15.18 3.23
N ARG A 216 -12.23 13.87 3.16
CA ARG A 216 -12.90 13.05 4.16
C ARG A 216 -11.92 12.05 4.76
N SER A 217 -12.14 11.70 6.02
CA SER A 217 -11.37 10.67 6.73
C SER A 217 -12.11 9.34 6.64
N GLY A 218 -11.49 8.33 6.03
CA GLY A 218 -12.02 6.97 6.01
C GLY A 218 -11.00 5.94 6.49
N LEU A 219 -11.48 4.78 6.90
CA LEU A 219 -10.64 3.62 7.24
C LEU A 219 -10.99 2.42 6.37
N LEU A 220 -9.96 1.78 5.82
CA LEU A 220 -10.03 0.51 5.13
C LEU A 220 -9.46 -0.56 6.06
N PHE A 221 -10.28 -1.56 6.37
CA PHE A 221 -9.91 -2.75 7.10
C PHE A 221 -10.05 -3.97 6.20
N ARG A 222 -8.96 -4.71 5.99
CA ARG A 222 -8.95 -5.96 5.23
C ARG A 222 -8.52 -7.08 6.14
N ALA A 223 -9.10 -8.25 5.98
CA ALA A 223 -8.65 -9.43 6.69
C ALA A 223 -8.84 -10.72 5.88
N ALA A 224 -8.13 -11.76 6.30
CA ALA A 224 -8.34 -13.12 5.84
C ALA A 224 -8.08 -14.12 6.97
N HIS A 225 -8.80 -15.24 6.93
CA HIS A 225 -8.68 -16.31 7.90
C HIS A 225 -8.98 -17.68 7.27
N SER A 226 -8.57 -18.75 7.95
CA SER A 226 -8.76 -20.12 7.44
C SER A 226 -10.22 -20.55 7.51
N GLN A 227 -10.98 -19.99 8.46
CA GLN A 227 -12.40 -20.25 8.71
C GLN A 227 -13.08 -18.92 9.13
N PRO A 228 -14.41 -18.82 9.08
CA PRO A 228 -15.11 -17.68 9.65
C PRO A 228 -14.72 -17.48 11.13
N PRO A 229 -14.29 -16.27 11.54
CA PRO A 229 -13.96 -16.00 12.94
C PRO A 229 -15.24 -15.93 13.79
N ALA A 230 -15.06 -15.84 15.12
CA ALA A 230 -16.16 -15.70 16.05
C ALA A 230 -17.03 -14.48 15.72
N GLU A 231 -18.36 -14.63 15.85
CA GLU A 231 -19.31 -13.57 15.53
C GLU A 231 -19.04 -12.28 16.32
N GLY A 232 -18.64 -12.40 17.59
CA GLY A 232 -18.26 -11.27 18.43
C GLY A 232 -17.13 -10.42 17.84
N LEU A 233 -16.15 -11.05 17.17
CA LEU A 233 -15.07 -10.32 16.49
C LEU A 233 -15.61 -9.50 15.31
N LEU A 234 -16.53 -10.06 14.53
CA LEU A 234 -17.16 -9.36 13.41
C LEU A 234 -18.02 -8.18 13.90
N CYS A 235 -18.77 -8.37 14.98
CA CYS A 235 -19.52 -7.28 15.62
C CYS A 235 -18.60 -6.16 16.13
N GLN A 236 -17.42 -6.49 16.67
CA GLN A 236 -16.43 -5.50 17.09
C GLN A 236 -15.87 -4.70 15.91
N VAL A 237 -15.61 -5.35 14.77
CA VAL A 237 -15.19 -4.66 13.53
C VAL A 237 -16.29 -3.72 13.04
N GLU A 238 -17.54 -4.17 13.02
CA GLU A 238 -18.68 -3.32 12.65
C GLU A 238 -18.81 -2.10 13.56
N ALA A 239 -18.77 -2.31 14.88
CA ALA A 239 -18.88 -1.23 15.85
C ALA A 239 -17.75 -0.20 15.72
N ALA A 240 -16.50 -0.66 15.53
CA ALA A 240 -15.37 0.24 15.31
C ALA A 240 -15.53 1.12 14.05
N LEU A 241 -16.28 0.66 13.06
CA LEU A 241 -16.56 1.37 11.81
C LEU A 241 -17.92 2.09 11.80
N GLY A 242 -18.68 2.09 12.91
CA GLY A 242 -20.02 2.67 12.98
C GLY A 242 -21.07 1.93 12.13
N LEU A 243 -20.87 0.62 11.91
CA LEU A 243 -21.74 -0.27 11.16
C LEU A 243 -22.63 -1.14 12.06
N ASP A 244 -22.76 -0.79 13.34
CA ASP A 244 -23.59 -1.45 14.36
C ASP A 244 -24.94 -0.74 14.61
N GLY A 245 -25.19 0.40 13.96
CA GLY A 245 -26.44 1.17 14.10
C GLY A 245 -27.72 0.49 13.59
N GLN A 246 -28.88 1.08 13.94
CA GLN A 246 -30.21 0.59 13.54
C GLN A 246 -30.53 0.81 12.05
N HIS A 247 -29.89 1.79 11.40
CA HIS A 247 -30.12 2.14 9.99
C HIS A 247 -29.24 1.34 9.02
N ILE A 248 -28.43 0.40 9.53
CA ILE A 248 -27.51 -0.40 8.73
C ILE A 248 -28.27 -1.54 8.06
N LEU A 249 -28.13 -1.65 6.74
CA LEU A 249 -28.63 -2.80 5.99
C LEU A 249 -27.72 -3.99 6.24
N ARG A 250 -28.30 -5.13 6.66
CA ARG A 250 -27.54 -6.34 7.01
C ARG A 250 -28.03 -7.55 6.24
N TYR A 251 -27.07 -8.39 5.87
CA TYR A 251 -27.28 -9.76 5.40
C TYR A 251 -26.29 -10.67 6.13
N SER A 252 -26.77 -11.80 6.62
CA SER A 252 -25.95 -12.79 7.31
C SER A 252 -26.39 -14.18 6.88
N ASP A 253 -25.43 -14.99 6.45
CA ASP A 253 -25.59 -16.41 6.17
C ASP A 253 -24.52 -17.17 6.95
N THR A 254 -24.91 -17.69 8.11
CA THR A 254 -24.01 -18.40 9.01
C THR A 254 -23.56 -19.74 8.45
N GLN A 255 -24.35 -20.37 7.56
CA GLN A 255 -23.96 -21.63 6.91
C GLN A 255 -22.83 -21.41 5.91
N ARG A 256 -22.85 -20.28 5.20
CA ARG A 256 -21.80 -19.90 4.26
C ARG A 256 -20.70 -19.05 4.87
N GLY A 257 -20.82 -18.69 6.15
CA GLY A 257 -19.89 -17.78 6.83
C GLY A 257 -19.85 -16.37 6.24
N GLN A 258 -20.95 -15.95 5.58
CA GLN A 258 -21.05 -14.67 4.89
C GLN A 258 -21.75 -13.64 5.75
N ARG A 259 -21.23 -12.41 5.74
CA ARG A 259 -21.83 -11.27 6.44
C ARG A 259 -21.62 -10.01 5.63
N ARG A 260 -22.67 -9.20 5.55
CA ARG A 260 -22.65 -7.90 4.87
C ARG A 260 -23.35 -6.87 5.73
N ALA A 261 -22.72 -5.72 5.90
CA ALA A 261 -23.29 -4.56 6.56
C ALA A 261 -23.06 -3.34 5.67
N LEU A 262 -24.09 -2.52 5.45
CA LEU A 262 -23.98 -1.29 4.64
C LEU A 262 -24.67 -0.12 5.32
N ASN A 263 -23.96 1.00 5.40
CA ASN A 263 -24.49 2.28 5.85
C ASN A 263 -24.86 3.14 4.64
N LEU A 264 -26.16 3.41 4.46
CA LEU A 264 -26.67 4.26 3.40
C LEU A 264 -27.17 5.58 3.97
N LEU A 265 -26.64 6.69 3.47
CA LEU A 265 -27.12 8.03 3.79
C LEU A 265 -28.01 8.54 2.66
N ARG A 266 -29.22 8.99 3.03
CA ARG A 266 -30.14 9.67 2.12
C ARG A 266 -30.00 11.17 2.33
N ASP A 267 -29.64 11.90 1.29
CA ASP A 267 -29.51 13.36 1.29
C ASP A 267 -30.01 13.94 -0.02
N SER A 268 -30.89 14.94 0.05
CA SER A 268 -31.33 15.73 -1.10
C SER A 268 -31.84 14.90 -2.31
N GLY A 269 -32.57 13.81 -2.03
CA GLY A 269 -33.08 12.88 -3.05
C GLY A 269 -32.06 11.87 -3.59
N GLN A 270 -30.80 11.95 -3.13
CA GLN A 270 -29.75 11.00 -3.44
C GLN A 270 -29.46 10.04 -2.28
N THR A 271 -29.09 8.80 -2.56
CA THR A 271 -28.63 7.81 -1.57
C THR A 271 -27.20 7.47 -1.89
N ARG A 272 -26.33 7.50 -0.89
CA ARG A 272 -24.89 7.27 -1.03
C ARG A 272 -24.42 6.29 0.03
N LEU A 273 -23.38 5.53 -0.31
CA LEU A 273 -22.77 4.56 0.59
C LEU A 273 -21.75 5.27 1.48
N GLU A 274 -21.97 5.23 2.79
CA GLU A 274 -21.12 5.87 3.79
C GLU A 274 -20.17 4.88 4.49
N GLY A 275 -20.51 3.60 4.46
CA GLY A 275 -19.67 2.53 4.96
C GLY A 275 -20.20 1.17 4.56
N PHE A 276 -19.33 0.18 4.50
CA PHE A 276 -19.71 -1.20 4.28
C PHE A 276 -18.72 -2.17 4.92
N MET A 277 -19.18 -3.39 5.16
CA MET A 277 -18.38 -4.58 5.43
C MET A 277 -18.88 -5.72 4.53
N LEU A 278 -17.95 -6.41 3.86
CA LEU A 278 -18.14 -7.66 3.15
C LEU A 278 -17.27 -8.71 3.83
N ALA A 279 -17.84 -9.80 4.30
CA ALA A 279 -17.12 -10.86 4.98
C ALA A 279 -17.58 -12.24 4.48
N GLY A 280 -16.65 -13.19 4.37
CA GLY A 280 -16.85 -14.52 3.79
C GLY A 280 -16.86 -14.53 2.26
N ASP A 281 -17.45 -13.50 1.64
CA ASP A 281 -17.35 -13.25 0.20
C ASP A 281 -17.05 -11.77 -0.05
N THR A 282 -15.85 -11.50 -0.57
CA THR A 282 -15.41 -10.15 -0.96
C THR A 282 -15.39 -9.96 -2.47
N SER A 283 -16.05 -10.82 -3.26
CA SER A 283 -16.06 -10.71 -4.73
C SER A 283 -16.58 -9.34 -5.21
N ALA A 284 -17.55 -8.77 -4.49
CA ALA A 284 -18.13 -7.46 -4.77
C ALA A 284 -17.23 -6.25 -4.43
N GLN A 285 -16.02 -6.48 -3.88
CA GLN A 285 -15.17 -5.41 -3.36
C GLN A 285 -14.90 -4.28 -4.35
N ALA A 286 -14.60 -4.61 -5.61
CA ALA A 286 -14.15 -3.61 -6.59
C ALA A 286 -15.22 -2.53 -6.81
N TRP A 287 -16.45 -2.94 -7.13
CA TRP A 287 -17.51 -2.02 -7.47
C TRP A 287 -18.11 -1.33 -6.23
N ILE A 288 -18.22 -2.02 -5.08
CA ILE A 288 -18.71 -1.40 -3.82
C ILE A 288 -17.70 -0.37 -3.29
N THR A 289 -16.39 -0.65 -3.35
CA THR A 289 -15.35 0.33 -3.00
C THR A 289 -15.45 1.58 -3.87
N THR A 290 -15.69 1.44 -5.18
CA THR A 290 -15.88 2.57 -6.09
C THR A 290 -17.11 3.40 -5.70
N LEU A 291 -18.26 2.77 -5.44
CA LEU A 291 -19.47 3.48 -5.00
C LEU A 291 -19.22 4.35 -3.76
N LEU A 292 -18.53 3.80 -2.75
CA LEU A 292 -18.22 4.52 -1.52
C LEU A 292 -17.20 5.64 -1.72
N LYS A 293 -16.05 5.34 -2.36
CA LYS A 293 -14.94 6.30 -2.48
C LYS A 293 -15.28 7.47 -3.38
N GLU A 294 -16.04 7.23 -4.45
CA GLU A 294 -16.40 8.26 -5.41
C GLU A 294 -17.75 8.93 -5.12
N SER A 295 -18.44 8.50 -4.05
CA SER A 295 -19.75 8.99 -3.61
C SER A 295 -20.80 8.91 -4.72
N LEU A 296 -20.84 7.77 -5.42
CA LEU A 296 -21.79 7.55 -6.52
C LEU A 296 -23.20 7.24 -5.99
N PRO A 297 -24.28 7.58 -6.73
CA PRO A 297 -25.65 7.24 -6.37
C PRO A 297 -25.84 5.73 -6.20
N ALA A 298 -26.37 5.31 -5.05
CA ALA A 298 -26.52 3.91 -4.66
C ALA A 298 -27.96 3.36 -4.87
N GLN A 299 -28.94 4.20 -5.16
CA GLN A 299 -30.36 3.81 -5.23
C GLN A 299 -30.63 2.74 -6.28
N GLN A 300 -29.96 2.84 -7.42
CA GLN A 300 -30.14 1.92 -8.55
C GLN A 300 -29.70 0.49 -8.22
N PHE A 301 -28.87 0.30 -7.19
CA PHE A 301 -28.39 -1.03 -6.79
C PHE A 301 -29.35 -1.74 -5.83
N GLY A 302 -30.15 -0.99 -5.04
CA GLY A 302 -31.16 -1.56 -4.15
C GLY A 302 -30.66 -2.75 -3.31
N GLN A 303 -31.36 -3.88 -3.38
CA GLN A 303 -30.99 -5.12 -2.69
C GLN A 303 -29.72 -5.78 -3.23
N ALA A 304 -29.28 -5.46 -4.45
CA ALA A 304 -28.08 -6.05 -5.04
C ALA A 304 -26.79 -5.64 -4.30
N LEU A 305 -26.83 -4.57 -3.50
CA LEU A 305 -25.76 -4.21 -2.56
C LEU A 305 -25.47 -5.33 -1.54
N LEU A 306 -26.48 -6.14 -1.21
CA LEU A 306 -26.37 -7.28 -0.31
C LEU A 306 -26.05 -8.60 -1.02
N ALA A 307 -26.05 -8.61 -2.36
CA ALA A 307 -25.83 -9.83 -3.14
C ALA A 307 -24.33 -10.14 -3.34
N ALA A 308 -24.00 -11.42 -3.30
CA ALA A 308 -22.69 -11.93 -3.71
C ALA A 308 -22.45 -11.75 -5.21
N GLY A 309 -21.21 -11.45 -5.61
CA GLY A 309 -20.84 -11.34 -7.02
C GLY A 309 -19.90 -10.18 -7.36
N ALA A 310 -18.94 -10.47 -8.24
CA ALA A 310 -17.99 -9.49 -8.75
C ALA A 310 -18.59 -8.54 -9.79
N THR A 311 -19.69 -8.93 -10.43
CA THR A 311 -20.36 -8.14 -11.48
C THR A 311 -21.46 -7.28 -10.87
N PRO A 312 -21.38 -5.94 -11.02
CA PRO A 312 -22.46 -5.07 -10.56
C PRO A 312 -23.70 -5.23 -11.47
N PRO A 313 -24.93 -5.12 -10.93
CA PRO A 313 -26.17 -5.27 -11.69
C PRO A 313 -26.39 -4.12 -12.70
N VAL A 314 -25.78 -2.96 -12.44
CA VAL A 314 -25.78 -1.77 -13.27
C VAL A 314 -24.32 -1.33 -13.42
N PRO A 315 -23.86 -0.85 -14.59
CA PRO A 315 -22.50 -0.40 -14.77
C PRO A 315 -22.10 0.66 -13.73
N VAL A 316 -20.97 0.44 -13.06
CA VAL A 316 -20.35 1.43 -12.17
C VAL A 316 -19.30 2.18 -12.98
N VAL A 317 -19.58 3.45 -13.29
CA VAL A 317 -18.65 4.32 -14.01
C VAL A 317 -17.72 4.98 -13.00
N THR A 318 -16.45 4.56 -13.00
CA THR A 318 -15.40 5.11 -12.14
C THR A 318 -14.86 6.45 -12.67
N LYS A 319 -14.42 7.32 -11.76
CA LYS A 319 -13.65 8.55 -12.00
C LYS A 319 -12.15 8.29 -12.21
N GLY A 320 -11.70 7.05 -12.10
CA GLY A 320 -10.32 6.62 -12.36
C GLY A 320 -9.46 6.51 -11.11
N GLN A 321 -8.33 5.81 -11.24
CA GLN A 321 -7.32 5.65 -10.20
C GLN A 321 -6.38 6.87 -10.14
N GLN A 322 -6.01 7.30 -8.94
CA GLN A 322 -5.08 8.41 -8.77
C GLN A 322 -3.67 8.02 -9.23
N VAL A 323 -3.12 8.80 -10.17
CA VAL A 323 -1.74 8.67 -10.68
C VAL A 323 -0.84 9.73 -10.07
N CYS A 324 -1.31 10.98 -9.96
CA CYS A 324 -0.54 12.08 -9.36
C CYS A 324 -1.20 12.62 -8.09
N THR A 325 -0.62 12.30 -6.92
CA THR A 325 -1.12 12.78 -5.62
C THR A 325 -0.96 14.29 -5.42
N CYS A 326 0.11 14.90 -5.97
CA CYS A 326 0.37 16.34 -5.84
C CYS A 326 -0.77 17.19 -6.40
N PHE A 327 -1.20 16.89 -7.63
CA PHE A 327 -2.22 17.65 -8.37
C PHE A 327 -3.56 16.91 -8.50
N ASN A 328 -3.72 15.76 -7.81
CA ASN A 328 -4.92 14.93 -7.82
C ASN A 328 -5.36 14.47 -9.23
N VAL A 329 -4.40 14.07 -10.07
CA VAL A 329 -4.68 13.63 -11.45
C VAL A 329 -4.90 12.11 -11.50
N THR A 330 -5.94 11.67 -12.21
CA THR A 330 -6.29 10.26 -12.41
C THR A 330 -5.83 9.72 -13.76
N ASP A 331 -5.75 8.40 -13.87
CA ASP A 331 -5.52 7.68 -15.13
C ASP A 331 -6.55 8.04 -16.22
N LEU A 332 -7.83 8.16 -15.87
CA LEU A 332 -8.88 8.56 -16.82
C LEU A 332 -8.69 9.99 -17.33
N ALA A 333 -8.32 10.94 -16.45
CA ALA A 333 -8.02 12.30 -16.88
C ALA A 333 -6.82 12.34 -17.85
N ILE A 334 -5.81 11.49 -17.60
CA ILE A 334 -4.65 11.31 -18.48
C ILE A 334 -5.08 10.70 -19.82
N HIS A 335 -5.87 9.62 -19.81
CA HIS A 335 -6.37 9.00 -21.04
C HIS A 335 -7.24 9.95 -21.87
N GLN A 336 -8.13 10.69 -21.22
CA GLN A 336 -8.95 11.71 -21.87
C GLN A 336 -8.08 12.78 -22.53
N PHE A 337 -7.10 13.33 -21.80
CA PHE A 337 -6.15 14.28 -22.37
C PHE A 337 -5.40 13.69 -23.57
N LEU A 338 -4.84 12.48 -23.42
CA LEU A 338 -4.04 11.83 -24.46
C LEU A 338 -4.86 11.48 -25.70
N SER A 339 -6.16 11.18 -25.56
CA SER A 339 -7.07 10.88 -26.68
C SER A 339 -7.39 12.11 -27.54
N LEU A 340 -7.31 13.31 -26.96
CA LEU A 340 -7.59 14.58 -27.62
C LEU A 340 -6.30 15.33 -28.01
N CYS A 341 -5.14 14.76 -27.73
CA CYS A 341 -3.85 15.41 -27.91
C CYS A 341 -3.27 15.08 -29.29
N ASP A 342 -3.15 16.11 -30.14
CA ASP A 342 -2.58 16.00 -31.49
C ASP A 342 -1.05 16.14 -31.53
N ALA A 343 -0.39 16.29 -30.36
CA ALA A 343 1.06 16.42 -30.31
C ALA A 343 1.75 15.12 -30.74
N ALA A 344 2.91 15.26 -31.40
CA ALA A 344 3.76 14.12 -31.73
C ALA A 344 4.23 13.41 -30.45
N GLU A 345 4.47 12.09 -30.54
CA GLU A 345 4.87 11.24 -29.40
C GLU A 345 5.94 11.84 -28.46
N PRO A 346 7.05 12.46 -28.93
CA PRO A 346 8.05 13.05 -28.03
C PRO A 346 7.52 14.24 -27.20
N ASP A 347 6.50 14.96 -27.68
CA ASP A 347 6.00 16.20 -27.07
C ASP A 347 4.75 15.97 -26.21
N ARG A 348 4.09 14.82 -26.32
CA ARG A 348 2.84 14.51 -25.58
C ARG A 348 3.01 14.57 -24.08
N LEU A 349 4.15 14.12 -23.56
CA LEU A 349 4.43 14.19 -22.12
C LEU A 349 4.52 15.65 -21.64
N ALA A 350 5.21 16.52 -22.41
CA ALA A 350 5.33 17.93 -22.09
C ALA A 350 3.99 18.65 -22.19
N ALA A 351 3.18 18.35 -23.22
CA ALA A 351 1.83 18.90 -23.37
C ALA A 351 0.91 18.49 -22.20
N MET A 352 0.97 17.22 -21.79
CA MET A 352 0.23 16.73 -20.62
C MET A 352 0.68 17.40 -19.32
N GLN A 353 1.98 17.58 -19.13
CA GLN A 353 2.55 18.29 -17.98
C GLN A 353 2.10 19.76 -17.93
N ALA A 354 2.01 20.43 -19.08
CA ALA A 354 1.53 21.80 -19.15
C ALA A 354 0.03 21.92 -18.78
N SER A 355 -0.78 20.93 -19.15
CA SER A 355 -2.23 20.95 -18.91
C SER A 355 -2.64 20.43 -17.54
N LEU A 356 -2.19 19.22 -17.16
CA LEU A 356 -2.60 18.53 -15.94
C LEU A 356 -1.64 18.75 -14.77
N GLN A 357 -0.48 19.38 -15.00
CA GLN A 357 0.59 19.59 -14.02
C GLN A 357 1.20 18.30 -13.43
N CYS A 358 0.70 17.11 -13.78
CA CYS A 358 1.21 15.85 -13.26
C CYS A 358 2.68 15.65 -13.66
N GLY A 359 3.53 15.25 -12.72
CA GLY A 359 4.95 14.99 -12.98
C GLY A 359 5.88 16.20 -12.88
N THR A 360 5.36 17.42 -12.67
CA THR A 360 6.18 18.66 -12.62
C THR A 360 6.69 19.02 -11.22
N HIS A 361 6.09 18.45 -10.16
CA HIS A 361 6.42 18.80 -8.78
C HIS A 361 7.39 17.81 -8.12
N CYS A 362 6.95 16.57 -7.85
CA CYS A 362 7.77 15.56 -7.17
C CYS A 362 8.37 14.49 -8.09
N GLY A 363 8.01 14.48 -9.38
CA GLY A 363 8.54 13.53 -10.39
C GLY A 363 8.17 12.04 -10.22
N SER A 364 7.64 11.60 -9.09
CA SER A 364 7.39 10.17 -8.84
C SER A 364 6.30 9.47 -9.67
N CYS A 365 5.33 10.20 -10.23
CA CYS A 365 4.39 9.60 -11.19
C CYS A 365 5.01 9.46 -12.58
N MET A 366 6.21 10.01 -12.83
CA MET A 366 6.84 10.04 -14.16
C MET A 366 6.98 8.66 -14.81
N PRO A 367 7.41 7.58 -14.12
CA PRO A 367 7.50 6.26 -14.75
C PRO A 367 6.14 5.77 -15.27
N GLN A 368 5.07 5.97 -14.47
CA GLN A 368 3.71 5.61 -14.87
C GLN A 368 3.19 6.51 -15.99
N LEU A 369 3.44 7.82 -15.93
CA LEU A 369 3.08 8.77 -16.99
C LEU A 369 3.74 8.39 -18.33
N GLN A 370 5.03 8.09 -18.32
CA GLN A 370 5.76 7.65 -19.51
C GLN A 370 5.19 6.35 -20.08
N ARG A 371 4.79 5.41 -19.22
CA ARG A 371 4.14 4.16 -19.63
C ARG A 371 2.78 4.42 -20.29
N LEU A 372 1.94 5.26 -19.67
CA LEU A 372 0.62 5.62 -20.20
C LEU A 372 0.71 6.34 -21.55
N VAL A 373 1.66 7.28 -21.70
CA VAL A 373 1.91 7.98 -22.98
C VAL A 373 2.27 7.01 -24.10
N ARG A 374 3.10 6.00 -23.83
CA ARG A 374 3.50 4.98 -24.81
C ARG A 374 2.36 4.00 -25.15
N GLN A 375 1.41 3.80 -24.24
CA GLN A 375 0.30 2.85 -24.42
C GLN A 375 -0.86 3.42 -25.23
N VAL A 376 -1.09 4.74 -25.18
CA VAL A 376 -2.18 5.38 -25.92
C VAL A 376 -1.66 5.76 -27.32
N PRO A 377 -2.12 5.15 -28.42
CA PRO A 377 -1.66 5.52 -29.75
C PRO A 377 -2.07 6.96 -30.10
N VAL A 378 -1.30 7.62 -30.97
CA VAL A 378 -1.70 8.90 -31.57
C VAL A 378 -2.90 8.62 -32.48
N ALA A 379 -3.97 9.40 -32.35
CA ALA A 379 -5.08 9.30 -33.29
C ALA A 379 -4.56 9.62 -34.69
N LEU A 380 -4.62 8.66 -35.60
CA LEU A 380 -4.30 8.91 -37.02
C LEU A 380 -5.36 9.88 -37.53
N VAL A 381 -4.96 11.13 -37.77
CA VAL A 381 -5.78 12.10 -38.49
C VAL A 381 -5.95 11.54 -39.91
N ALA A 382 -7.19 11.17 -40.25
CA ALA A 382 -7.57 10.68 -41.58
C ALA A 382 -7.64 11.81 -42.60
#